data_AF-Q7VG68-F1
#
_entry.id   AF-Q7VG68-F1
#
_cell.length_a   1.000
_cell.length_b   1.000
_cell.length_c   1.000
_cell.angle_alpha   90.00
_cell.angle_beta   90.00
_cell.angle_gamma   90.00
#
_symmetry.space_group_name_H-M   'P 1'
#
loop_
_entity.id
_entity.type
_entity.pdbx_description
1 polymer ?
#
loop_
_entity_poly.entity_id
_entity_poly.type
_entity_poly.pdbx_seq_one_letter_code
_entity_poly.pdbx_strand_id
1 'polypeptide(L)'
;MQTDSKQMPQQPHKDEIIYEFKYSFPKGKFNRFERIVDRIATIIVFYFSLLILTRLYNYSAIYDTMILIFSYPTYLSLENWLVLGLYSICFPAPFLLVLWSFNGLFFRQRNAIWLTNEGMYIRSSGFLKLWYQHRFYKYGEFGFYVNWVSSAIYTGSWVIRINDINTQYRHYFHNLSNKESKVYVIVDNDEQDMKKLLEILREKTQEALEKQGKANQYDLREKIKPIKKRRGLQEEEQK
;
A
#
# COMPACT_ATOMS: atom_id res chain seq x y z
N MET A 1 -34.06 -12.08 17.45
CA MET A 1 -33.25 -11.19 16.58
C MET A 1 -31.86 -11.79 16.47
N GLN A 2 -31.59 -12.52 15.39
CA GLN A 2 -30.22 -12.93 15.04
C GLN A 2 -29.52 -11.69 14.50
N THR A 3 -28.56 -11.17 15.26
CA THR A 3 -27.56 -10.28 14.72
C THR A 3 -26.70 -11.09 13.76
N ASP A 4 -26.92 -10.91 12.47
CA ASP A 4 -26.00 -11.33 11.42
C ASP A 4 -24.64 -10.70 11.72
N SER A 5 -23.80 -11.46 12.43
CA SER A 5 -22.37 -11.21 12.45
C SER A 5 -21.92 -11.33 11.00
N LYS A 6 -21.76 -10.19 10.32
CA LYS A 6 -21.04 -10.12 9.04
C LYS A 6 -19.73 -10.84 9.24
N GLN A 7 -19.68 -12.12 8.84
CA GLN A 7 -18.46 -12.89 8.81
C GLN A 7 -17.52 -12.08 7.92
N MET A 8 -16.45 -11.56 8.51
CA MET A 8 -15.37 -11.00 7.69
C MET A 8 -14.97 -12.12 6.72
N PRO A 9 -14.78 -11.83 5.43
CA PRO A 9 -14.39 -12.87 4.48
C PRO A 9 -13.13 -13.55 5.02
N GLN A 10 -13.29 -14.81 5.43
CA GLN A 10 -12.19 -15.65 5.88
C GLN A 10 -11.25 -15.87 4.69
N GLN A 11 -9.97 -16.15 4.96
CA GLN A 11 -9.04 -16.48 3.87
C GLN A 11 -9.61 -17.64 3.06
N PRO A 12 -9.54 -17.61 1.72
CA PRO A 12 -10.10 -18.66 0.89
C PRO A 12 -9.44 -20.00 1.25
N HIS A 13 -10.22 -21.09 1.15
CA HIS A 13 -9.66 -22.42 1.35
C HIS A 13 -8.61 -22.70 0.27
N LYS A 14 -7.54 -23.44 0.63
CA LYS A 14 -6.41 -23.67 -0.29
C LYS A 14 -6.83 -24.27 -1.62
N ASP A 15 -7.89 -25.08 -1.62
CA ASP A 15 -8.39 -25.81 -2.78
C ASP A 15 -9.15 -24.90 -3.76
N GLU A 16 -9.52 -23.69 -3.34
CA GLU A 16 -10.22 -22.69 -4.15
C GLU A 16 -9.27 -21.72 -4.87
N ILE A 17 -7.98 -21.74 -4.52
CA ILE A 17 -6.99 -20.77 -4.98
C ILE A 17 -6.41 -21.21 -6.32
N ILE A 18 -6.72 -20.46 -7.38
CA ILE A 18 -6.17 -20.69 -8.73
C ILE A 18 -4.80 -20.01 -8.91
N TYR A 19 -4.54 -18.92 -8.19
CA TYR A 19 -3.27 -18.22 -8.22
C TYR A 19 -3.03 -17.44 -6.93
N GLU A 20 -1.80 -17.50 -6.42
CA GLU A 20 -1.38 -16.76 -5.23
C GLU A 20 -0.25 -15.80 -5.59
N PHE A 21 -0.52 -14.50 -5.46
CA PHE A 21 0.49 -13.46 -5.52
C PHE A 21 0.87 -13.05 -4.10
N LYS A 22 1.99 -13.59 -3.62
CA LYS A 22 2.58 -13.24 -2.32
C LYS A 22 4.02 -12.80 -2.49
N TYR A 23 4.53 -12.10 -1.50
CA TYR A 23 5.97 -11.80 -1.44
C TYR A 23 6.78 -13.10 -1.55
N SER A 24 7.65 -13.14 -2.56
CA SER A 24 8.68 -14.17 -2.69
C SER A 24 10.07 -13.51 -2.58
N PHE A 25 11.04 -14.24 -2.06
CA PHE A 25 12.40 -13.72 -1.94
C PHE A 25 12.99 -13.55 -3.35
N PRO A 26 13.63 -12.41 -3.68
CA PRO A 26 13.98 -12.11 -5.06
C PRO A 26 15.00 -13.13 -5.59
N LYS A 27 14.87 -13.44 -6.88
CA LYS A 27 15.84 -14.27 -7.62
C LYS A 27 17.02 -13.38 -8.05
N GLY A 28 18.22 -13.97 -8.08
CA GLY A 28 19.46 -13.25 -8.43
C GLY A 28 20.23 -12.72 -7.22
N LYS A 29 21.57 -12.78 -7.27
CA LYS A 29 22.45 -12.41 -6.14
C LYS A 29 22.37 -10.92 -5.80
N PHE A 30 22.29 -10.05 -6.81
CA PHE A 30 22.22 -8.60 -6.64
C PHE A 30 20.93 -8.16 -5.94
N ASN A 31 19.76 -8.60 -6.43
CA ASN A 31 18.46 -8.28 -5.84
C ASN A 31 18.31 -8.80 -4.39
N ARG A 32 18.93 -9.95 -4.08
CA ARG A 32 19.00 -10.47 -2.71
C ARG A 32 19.85 -9.58 -1.81
N PHE A 33 21.00 -9.11 -2.31
CA PHE A 33 21.87 -8.21 -1.57
C PHE A 33 21.17 -6.87 -1.29
N GLU A 34 20.59 -6.23 -2.31
CA GLU A 34 19.82 -5.00 -2.16
C GLU A 34 18.72 -5.15 -1.10
N ARG A 35 17.99 -6.27 -1.12
CA ARG A 35 16.94 -6.53 -0.14
C ARG A 35 17.44 -6.76 1.29
N ILE A 36 18.65 -7.30 1.45
CA ILE A 36 19.30 -7.43 2.76
C ILE A 36 19.70 -6.04 3.27
N VAL A 37 20.32 -5.22 2.42
CA VAL A 37 20.68 -3.84 2.73
C VAL A 37 19.45 -3.03 3.16
N ASP A 38 18.35 -3.13 2.43
CA ASP A 38 17.09 -2.45 2.79
C ASP A 38 16.55 -2.87 4.14
N ARG A 39 16.59 -4.17 4.47
CA ARG A 39 16.14 -4.66 5.77
C ARG A 39 17.01 -4.10 6.88
N ILE A 40 18.33 -4.07 6.68
CA ILE A 40 19.27 -3.48 7.64
C ILE A 40 18.99 -1.99 7.81
N ALA A 41 18.83 -1.25 6.71
CA ALA A 41 18.47 0.17 6.75
C ALA A 41 17.15 0.42 7.48
N THR A 42 16.12 -0.40 7.23
CA THR A 42 14.82 -0.31 7.91
C THR A 42 14.93 -0.60 9.41
N ILE A 43 15.77 -1.56 9.81
CA ILE A 43 16.07 -1.85 11.23
C ILE A 43 16.77 -0.66 11.88
N ILE A 44 17.75 -0.06 11.22
CA ILE A 44 18.46 1.14 11.71
C ILE A 44 17.46 2.29 11.90
N VAL A 45 16.62 2.58 10.90
CA VAL A 45 15.59 3.62 10.98
C VAL A 45 14.62 3.35 12.14
N PHE A 46 14.20 2.10 12.33
CA PHE A 46 13.33 1.71 13.44
C PHE A 46 13.96 2.03 14.80
N TYR A 47 15.18 1.54 15.06
CA TYR A 47 15.86 1.77 16.34
C TYR A 47 16.24 3.24 16.56
N PHE A 48 16.69 3.94 15.52
CA PHE A 48 17.00 5.37 15.60
C PHE A 48 15.75 6.20 15.92
N SER A 49 14.61 5.88 15.29
CA SER A 49 13.34 6.55 15.56
C SER A 49 12.84 6.28 16.98
N LEU A 50 12.98 5.04 17.48
CA LEU A 50 12.67 4.71 18.88
C LEU A 50 13.57 5.45 19.86
N LEU A 51 14.86 5.57 19.55
CA LEU A 51 15.82 6.31 20.38
C LEU A 51 15.44 7.80 20.44
N ILE A 52 15.08 8.41 19.31
CA ILE A 52 14.57 9.78 19.28
C ILE A 52 13.31 9.91 20.14
N LEU A 53 12.32 9.03 19.98
CA LEU A 53 11.09 9.07 20.80
C LEU A 53 11.39 8.96 22.30
N THR A 54 12.28 8.03 22.68
CA THR A 54 12.67 7.82 24.08
C THR A 54 13.37 9.06 24.64
N ARG A 55 14.25 9.69 23.85
CA ARG A 55 14.92 10.94 24.23
C ARG A 55 13.93 12.09 24.35
N LEU A 56 13.02 12.25 23.39
CA LEU A 56 11.98 13.29 23.43
C LEU A 56 11.05 13.11 24.64
N TYR A 57 10.65 11.88 24.97
CA TYR A 57 9.81 11.60 26.13
C TYR A 57 10.51 11.93 27.46
N ASN A 58 11.81 11.62 27.57
CA ASN A 58 12.59 11.87 28.78
C ASN A 58 13.15 13.29 28.89
N TYR A 59 12.90 14.16 27.90
CA TYR A 59 13.44 15.51 27.89
C TYR A 59 12.47 16.47 28.58
N SER A 60 12.71 16.70 29.88
CA SER A 60 11.86 17.53 30.75
C SER A 60 11.63 18.96 30.22
N ALA A 61 12.62 19.54 29.55
CA ALA A 61 12.50 20.88 28.98
C ALA A 61 11.44 20.97 27.86
N ILE A 62 11.03 19.87 27.22
CA ILE A 62 9.88 19.88 26.30
C ILE A 62 8.58 20.09 27.07
N TYR A 63 8.42 19.41 28.21
CA TYR A 63 7.25 19.54 29.06
C TYR A 63 7.13 20.97 29.63
N ASP A 64 8.26 21.51 30.13
CA ASP A 64 8.30 22.87 30.66
C ASP A 64 8.04 23.93 29.58
N THR A 65 8.60 23.75 28.37
CA THR A 65 8.37 24.64 27.24
C THR A 65 6.91 24.57 26.76
N MET A 66 6.31 23.38 26.71
CA MET A 66 4.89 23.23 26.38
C MET A 66 4.01 23.93 27.42
N ILE A 67 4.28 23.75 28.71
CA ILE A 67 3.55 24.44 29.78
C ILE A 67 3.65 25.97 29.62
N LEU A 68 4.84 26.50 29.36
CA LEU A 68 5.06 27.93 29.17
C LEU A 68 4.25 28.48 27.98
N ILE A 69 4.27 27.77 26.84
CA ILE A 69 3.58 28.14 25.61
C ILE A 69 2.05 28.10 25.79
N PHE A 70 1.51 27.06 26.45
CA PHE A 70 0.07 26.90 26.67
C PHE A 70 -0.47 27.82 27.76
N SER A 71 0.36 28.21 28.74
CA SER A 71 -0.05 29.09 29.84
C SER A 71 -0.01 30.57 29.45
N TYR A 72 0.84 30.96 28.49
CA TYR A 72 1.02 32.36 28.07
C TYR A 72 1.04 32.57 26.54
N PRO A 73 -0.04 32.19 25.82
CA PRO A 73 -0.07 32.22 24.35
C PRO A 73 0.04 33.63 23.75
N THR A 74 -0.33 34.67 24.50
CA THR A 74 -0.31 36.08 24.06
C THR A 74 1.07 36.74 24.05
N TYR A 75 2.11 36.08 24.60
CA TYR A 75 3.47 36.63 24.71
C TYR A 75 4.51 35.88 23.86
N LEU A 76 4.05 35.03 22.92
CA LEU A 76 4.95 34.23 22.09
C LEU A 76 5.63 35.08 21.00
N SER A 77 6.94 35.24 21.10
CA SER A 77 7.77 35.76 20.01
C SER A 77 7.70 34.85 18.78
N LEU A 78 8.07 35.37 17.61
CA LEU A 78 8.18 34.59 16.36
C LEU A 78 9.05 33.34 16.54
N GLU A 79 10.12 33.44 17.34
CA GLU A 79 11.03 32.33 17.65
C GLU A 79 10.30 31.20 18.38
N ASN A 80 9.42 31.52 19.34
CA ASN A 80 8.67 30.51 20.09
C ASN A 80 7.64 29.79 19.19
N TRP A 81 7.05 30.49 18.23
CA TRP A 81 6.17 29.87 17.22
C TRP A 81 6.93 28.95 16.26
N LEU A 82 8.14 29.32 15.85
CA LEU A 82 9.00 28.45 15.04
C LEU A 82 9.39 27.18 15.80
N VAL A 83 9.75 27.33 17.08
CA VAL A 83 10.06 26.20 17.97
C VAL A 83 8.85 25.26 18.09
N LEU A 84 7.65 25.80 18.32
CA LEU A 84 6.41 25.02 18.38
C LEU A 84 6.11 24.31 17.05
N GLY A 85 6.27 25.00 15.92
CA GLY A 85 6.12 24.44 14.58
C GLY A 85 7.07 23.27 14.35
N LEU A 86 8.35 23.45 14.70
CA LEU A 86 9.38 22.42 14.58
C LEU A 86 9.04 21.20 15.46
N TYR A 87 8.58 21.41 16.69
CA TYR A 87 8.14 20.33 17.57
C TYR A 87 6.91 19.58 17.04
N SER A 88 5.93 20.28 16.48
CA SER A 88 4.74 19.65 15.92
C SER A 88 5.03 18.75 14.71
N ILE A 89 6.20 18.91 14.08
CA ILE A 89 6.70 18.02 13.02
C ILE A 89 7.64 16.95 13.59
N CYS A 90 8.56 17.35 14.46
CA CYS A 90 9.60 16.47 15.02
C CYS A 90 9.06 15.45 16.01
N PHE A 91 7.88 15.64 16.60
CA PHE A 91 7.27 14.66 17.50
C PHE A 91 6.48 13.56 16.75
N PRO A 92 5.60 13.88 15.78
CA PRO A 92 4.88 12.85 15.03
C PRO A 92 5.76 12.08 14.04
N ALA A 93 6.77 12.72 13.45
CA ALA A 93 7.58 12.10 12.41
C ALA A 93 8.31 10.82 12.89
N PRO A 94 9.04 10.81 14.03
CA PRO A 94 9.64 9.59 14.58
C PRO A 94 8.61 8.50 14.87
N PHE A 95 7.43 8.86 15.39
CA PHE A 95 6.35 7.91 15.66
C PHE A 95 5.84 7.26 14.36
N LEU A 96 5.61 8.05 13.31
CA LEU A 96 5.23 7.54 12.00
C LEU A 96 6.32 6.65 11.39
N LEU A 97 7.60 7.00 11.57
CA LEU A 97 8.72 6.18 11.12
C LEU A 97 8.81 4.84 11.87
N VAL A 98 8.51 4.80 13.16
CA VAL A 98 8.41 3.55 13.94
C VAL A 98 7.30 2.67 13.38
N LEU A 99 6.08 3.20 13.24
CA LEU A 99 4.94 2.46 12.69
C LEU A 99 5.24 1.95 11.28
N TRP A 100 5.80 2.82 10.44
CA TRP A 100 6.14 2.51 9.06
C TRP A 100 7.21 1.40 9.00
N SER A 101 8.31 1.52 9.76
CA SER A 101 9.40 0.55 9.75
C SER A 101 8.96 -0.79 10.31
N PHE A 102 8.23 -0.80 11.43
CA PHE A 102 7.68 -2.01 12.04
C PHE A 102 6.71 -2.72 11.09
N ASN A 103 5.80 -1.97 10.46
CA ASN A 103 4.91 -2.49 9.43
C ASN A 103 5.69 -3.06 8.23
N GLY A 104 6.78 -2.42 7.80
CA GLY A 104 7.65 -2.88 6.71
C GLY A 104 8.37 -4.19 7.01
N LEU A 105 8.89 -4.32 8.23
CA LEU A 105 9.64 -5.49 8.67
C LEU A 105 8.75 -6.72 8.89
N PHE A 106 7.58 -6.54 9.50
CA PHE A 106 6.78 -7.67 9.99
C PHE A 106 5.49 -7.91 9.21
N PHE A 107 4.83 -6.85 8.73
CA PHE A 107 3.48 -6.96 8.19
C PHE A 107 3.44 -6.98 6.65
N ARG A 108 4.05 -5.98 6.00
CA ARG A 108 4.01 -5.77 4.54
C ARG A 108 4.52 -6.97 3.75
N GLN A 109 5.52 -7.68 4.27
CA GLN A 109 6.09 -8.89 3.65
C GLN A 109 5.11 -10.07 3.61
N ARG A 110 4.02 -10.02 4.37
CA ARG A 110 3.01 -11.08 4.40
C ARG A 110 1.73 -10.66 3.67
N ASN A 111 1.73 -9.49 3.02
CA ASN A 111 0.65 -9.09 2.14
C ASN A 111 0.56 -10.08 0.97
N ALA A 112 -0.66 -10.43 0.61
CA ALA A 112 -0.94 -11.44 -0.42
C ALA A 112 -2.25 -11.14 -1.13
N ILE A 113 -2.31 -11.56 -2.38
CA ILE A 113 -3.52 -11.60 -3.20
C ILE A 113 -3.74 -13.04 -3.61
N TRP A 114 -4.94 -13.55 -3.37
CA TRP A 114 -5.36 -14.86 -3.83
C TRP A 114 -6.46 -14.67 -4.87
N LEU A 115 -6.29 -15.30 -6.01
CA LEU A 115 -7.32 -15.41 -7.03
C LEU A 115 -8.02 -16.75 -6.84
N THR A 116 -9.35 -16.72 -6.91
CA THR A 116 -10.23 -17.89 -6.86
C THR A 116 -11.09 -17.90 -8.12
N ASN A 117 -11.98 -18.89 -8.27
CA ASN A 117 -12.94 -18.88 -9.38
C ASN A 117 -14.01 -17.78 -9.26
N GLU A 118 -14.30 -17.32 -8.04
CA GLU A 118 -15.38 -16.35 -7.79
C GLU A 118 -14.89 -14.90 -7.78
N GLY A 119 -13.65 -14.68 -7.39
CA GLY A 119 -13.08 -13.35 -7.26
C GLY A 119 -11.68 -13.33 -6.68
N MET A 120 -11.27 -12.12 -6.30
CA MET A 120 -9.96 -11.82 -5.76
C MET A 120 -10.07 -11.51 -4.26
N TYR A 121 -9.29 -12.22 -3.45
CA TYR A 121 -9.08 -11.94 -2.04
C TYR A 121 -7.76 -11.20 -1.84
N ILE A 122 -7.79 -10.14 -1.04
CA ILE A 122 -6.58 -9.39 -0.68
C ILE A 122 -6.42 -9.36 0.83
N ARG A 123 -5.23 -9.77 1.29
CA ARG A 123 -4.73 -9.49 2.62
C ARG A 123 -3.65 -8.42 2.54
N SER A 124 -3.90 -7.27 3.17
CA SER A 124 -2.90 -6.20 3.23
C SER A 124 -2.91 -5.49 4.57
N SER A 125 -1.72 -5.31 5.13
CA SER A 125 -1.45 -4.28 6.13
C SER A 125 -1.18 -2.98 5.37
N GLY A 126 -2.05 -1.97 5.52
CA GLY A 126 -1.83 -0.63 4.94
C GLY A 126 -0.50 0.00 5.41
N PHE A 127 -0.15 1.17 4.88
CA PHE A 127 1.17 1.80 5.10
C PHE A 127 1.61 1.95 6.57
N LEU A 128 0.68 2.23 7.48
CA LEU A 128 0.96 2.50 8.90
C LEU A 128 0.18 1.58 9.85
N LYS A 129 -0.56 0.59 9.31
CA LYS A 129 -1.45 -0.27 10.12
C LYS A 129 -0.70 -1.49 10.62
N LEU A 130 -0.88 -1.82 11.90
CA LEU A 130 -0.25 -3.00 12.52
C LEU A 130 -1.19 -4.22 12.57
N TRP A 131 -2.11 -4.29 11.60
CA TRP A 131 -3.06 -5.40 11.46
C TRP A 131 -3.42 -5.57 9.98
N TYR A 132 -3.92 -6.75 9.65
CA TYR A 132 -4.35 -7.08 8.29
C TYR A 132 -5.79 -6.68 8.04
N GLN A 133 -6.04 -6.19 6.84
CA GLN A 133 -7.38 -6.06 6.28
C GLN A 133 -7.56 -7.16 5.25
N HIS A 134 -8.66 -7.91 5.39
CA HIS A 134 -9.08 -8.92 4.41
C HIS A 134 -10.27 -8.36 3.65
N ARG A 135 -10.21 -8.44 2.32
CA ARG A 135 -11.31 -8.02 1.45
C ARG A 135 -11.43 -8.94 0.27
N PHE A 136 -12.67 -9.15 -0.14
CA PHE A 136 -13.04 -9.86 -1.34
C PHE A 136 -13.54 -8.88 -2.40
N TYR A 137 -13.20 -9.17 -3.65
CA TYR A 137 -13.59 -8.41 -4.83
C TYR A 137 -14.07 -9.38 -5.90
N LYS A 138 -15.37 -9.32 -6.21
CA LYS A 138 -15.98 -10.19 -7.22
C LYS A 138 -15.62 -9.72 -8.63
N TYR A 139 -15.34 -10.66 -9.52
CA TYR A 139 -15.00 -10.34 -10.90
C TYR A 139 -16.14 -9.59 -11.62
N GLY A 140 -15.77 -8.60 -12.44
CA GLY A 140 -16.71 -7.74 -13.16
C GLY A 140 -17.24 -6.55 -12.37
N GLU A 141 -16.93 -6.42 -11.08
CA GLU A 141 -17.41 -5.31 -10.23
C GLU A 141 -16.32 -4.28 -9.89
N PHE A 142 -15.04 -4.57 -10.19
CA PHE A 142 -13.93 -3.68 -9.85
C PHE A 142 -12.97 -3.41 -11.01
N GLY A 143 -12.32 -2.25 -10.94
CA GLY A 143 -11.10 -1.94 -11.69
C GLY A 143 -9.85 -2.18 -10.84
N PHE A 144 -8.76 -2.62 -11.48
CA PHE A 144 -7.48 -2.94 -10.84
C PHE A 144 -6.34 -2.15 -11.47
N TYR A 145 -5.70 -1.31 -10.68
CA TYR A 145 -4.64 -0.44 -11.15
C TYR A 145 -3.39 -0.65 -10.33
N VAL A 146 -2.25 -0.85 -10.97
CA VAL A 146 -0.99 -1.13 -10.26
C VAL A 146 0.11 -0.18 -10.67
N ASN A 147 0.83 0.41 -9.72
CA ASN A 147 2.01 1.22 -9.99
C ASN A 147 3.22 0.66 -9.26
N TRP A 148 4.37 0.63 -9.93
CA TRP A 148 5.63 0.39 -9.25
C TRP A 148 6.14 1.70 -8.67
N VAL A 149 6.45 1.70 -7.38
CA VAL A 149 7.10 2.83 -6.72
C VAL A 149 8.42 2.31 -6.16
N SER A 150 9.52 2.78 -6.74
CA SER A 150 10.84 2.72 -6.09
C SER A 150 10.99 3.92 -5.17
N SER A 151 11.49 3.66 -3.98
CA SER A 151 11.97 4.69 -3.07
C SER A 151 13.48 4.72 -3.16
N ALA A 152 14.09 5.90 -3.05
CA ALA A 152 15.55 6.07 -3.00
C ALA A 152 16.23 5.30 -1.85
N ILE A 153 15.46 4.76 -0.90
CA ILE A 153 15.94 4.05 0.28
C ILE A 153 15.37 2.61 0.35
N TYR A 154 14.47 2.21 -0.56
CA TYR A 154 13.81 0.90 -0.47
C TYR A 154 13.57 0.25 -1.84
N THR A 155 13.73 -1.08 -1.88
CA THR A 155 13.21 -1.97 -2.92
C THR A 155 11.81 -1.58 -3.31
N GLY A 156 11.52 -1.72 -4.61
CA GLY A 156 10.24 -1.39 -5.18
C GLY A 156 9.06 -1.92 -4.36
N SER A 157 7.93 -1.24 -4.46
CA SER A 157 6.66 -1.77 -3.98
C SER A 157 5.60 -1.55 -5.04
N TRP A 158 4.73 -2.54 -5.20
CA TRP A 158 3.53 -2.41 -6.00
C TRP A 158 2.47 -1.69 -5.17
N VAL A 159 2.09 -0.51 -5.62
CA VAL A 159 0.94 0.25 -5.11
C VAL A 159 -0.26 -0.14 -5.96
N ILE A 160 -1.18 -0.88 -5.37
CA ILE A 160 -2.38 -1.38 -6.02
C ILE A 160 -3.56 -0.53 -5.60
N ARG A 161 -4.36 -0.09 -6.57
CA ARG A 161 -5.59 0.67 -6.36
C ARG A 161 -6.76 -0.09 -6.95
N ILE A 162 -7.78 -0.31 -6.13
CA ILE A 162 -9.02 -0.97 -6.51
C ILE A 162 -10.17 0.02 -6.40
N ASN A 163 -10.95 0.12 -7.46
CA ASN A 163 -12.11 1.00 -7.58
C ASN A 163 -13.31 0.21 -8.10
N ASP A 164 -14.50 0.81 -8.05
CA ASP A 164 -15.64 0.31 -8.81
C ASP A 164 -15.31 0.30 -10.31
N ILE A 165 -15.74 -0.74 -11.04
CA ILE A 165 -15.50 -0.88 -12.48
C ILE A 165 -16.04 0.29 -13.30
N ASN A 166 -17.10 0.96 -12.84
CA ASN A 166 -17.72 2.12 -13.50
C ASN A 166 -16.87 3.39 -13.38
N THR A 167 -15.92 3.41 -12.45
CA THR A 167 -15.08 4.60 -12.22
C THR A 167 -14.25 4.91 -13.47
N GLN A 168 -14.40 6.11 -14.03
CA GLN A 168 -13.52 6.61 -15.09
C GLN A 168 -12.22 7.16 -14.46
N TYR A 169 -11.08 6.65 -14.92
CA TYR A 169 -9.79 7.03 -14.36
C TYR A 169 -9.29 8.35 -14.96
N ARG A 170 -9.28 9.44 -14.18
CA ARG A 170 -8.45 10.61 -14.49
C ARG A 170 -7.03 10.35 -13.99
N HIS A 171 -6.05 10.55 -14.87
CA HIS A 171 -4.64 10.15 -14.78
C HIS A 171 -3.79 10.66 -13.58
N TYR A 172 -4.38 11.23 -12.53
CA TYR A 172 -3.63 11.91 -11.49
C TYR A 172 -3.72 11.20 -10.13
N PHE A 173 -2.54 10.77 -9.66
CA PHE A 173 -2.30 10.34 -8.27
C PHE A 173 -2.71 11.40 -7.23
N HIS A 174 -2.90 12.66 -7.64
CA HIS A 174 -3.26 13.77 -6.76
C HIS A 174 -4.74 13.79 -6.33
N ASN A 175 -5.64 13.08 -7.02
CA ASN A 175 -7.01 12.90 -6.52
C ASN A 175 -7.10 11.65 -5.64
N LEU A 176 -6.62 11.80 -4.40
CA LEU A 176 -7.03 11.00 -3.24
C LEU A 176 -8.52 11.19 -2.88
N SER A 177 -9.22 12.07 -3.60
CA SER A 177 -10.63 12.47 -3.39
C SER A 177 -11.68 11.41 -3.76
N ASN A 178 -11.34 10.38 -4.55
CA ASN A 178 -12.28 9.26 -4.73
C ASN A 178 -12.34 8.45 -3.43
N LYS A 179 -13.25 8.84 -2.53
CA LYS A 179 -13.59 8.20 -1.25
C LYS A 179 -13.83 6.69 -1.37
N GLU A 180 -14.14 6.22 -2.58
CA GLU A 180 -14.42 4.82 -2.90
C GLU A 180 -13.16 4.02 -3.29
N SER A 181 -12.06 4.68 -3.65
CA SER A 181 -10.82 4.02 -4.04
C SER A 181 -10.10 3.39 -2.85
N LYS A 182 -9.72 2.12 -2.97
CA LYS A 182 -8.95 1.40 -1.94
C LYS A 182 -7.52 1.18 -2.42
N VAL A 183 -6.55 1.57 -1.61
CA VAL A 183 -5.12 1.47 -1.93
C VAL A 183 -4.45 0.43 -1.04
N TYR A 184 -3.64 -0.42 -1.66
CA TYR A 184 -2.87 -1.49 -1.06
C TYR A 184 -1.42 -1.38 -1.48
N VAL A 185 -0.52 -1.85 -0.61
CA VAL A 185 0.91 -1.89 -0.88
C VAL A 185 1.36 -3.32 -0.74
N ILE A 186 1.98 -3.85 -1.77
CA ILE A 186 2.57 -5.19 -1.74
C ILE A 186 4.03 -5.05 -2.11
N VAL A 187 4.90 -5.64 -1.30
CA VAL A 187 6.34 -5.61 -1.52
C VAL A 187 6.63 -6.23 -2.88
N ASP A 188 7.54 -5.60 -3.62
CA ASP A 188 7.85 -6.01 -4.99
C ASP A 188 8.28 -7.47 -5.09
N ASN A 189 7.63 -8.12 -6.03
CA ASN A 189 7.89 -9.47 -6.48
C ASN A 189 8.44 -9.40 -7.91
N ASP A 190 8.69 -10.53 -8.55
CA ASP A 190 9.09 -10.52 -9.96
C ASP A 190 8.05 -9.76 -10.83
N GLU A 191 8.51 -8.91 -11.76
CA GLU A 191 7.64 -8.21 -12.71
C GLU A 191 6.78 -9.21 -13.50
N GLN A 192 7.32 -10.40 -13.76
CA GLN A 192 6.61 -11.49 -14.42
C GLN A 192 5.39 -11.97 -13.62
N ASP A 193 5.48 -12.06 -12.30
CA ASP A 193 4.35 -12.47 -11.45
C ASP A 193 3.24 -11.41 -11.49
N MET A 194 3.59 -10.13 -11.55
CA MET A 194 2.59 -9.05 -11.69
C MET A 194 1.90 -9.10 -13.07
N LYS A 195 2.65 -9.39 -14.14
CA LYS A 195 2.06 -9.57 -15.48
C LYS A 195 1.07 -10.73 -15.49
N LYS A 196 1.45 -11.87 -14.92
CA LYS A 196 0.59 -13.05 -14.80
C LYS A 196 -0.66 -12.75 -13.97
N LEU A 197 -0.52 -12.03 -12.86
CA LEU A 197 -1.67 -11.58 -12.06
C LEU A 197 -2.66 -10.76 -12.90
N LEU A 198 -2.17 -9.76 -13.64
CA LEU A 198 -3.01 -8.89 -14.47
C LEU A 198 -3.71 -9.66 -15.61
N GLU A 199 -3.03 -10.65 -16.20
CA GLU A 199 -3.59 -11.51 -17.24
C GLU A 199 -4.77 -12.33 -16.71
N ILE A 200 -4.59 -13.05 -15.60
CA ILE A 200 -5.66 -13.85 -14.99
C ILE A 200 -6.83 -12.95 -14.55
N LEU A 201 -6.53 -11.77 -14.00
CA LEU A 201 -7.57 -10.81 -13.62
C LEU A 201 -8.39 -10.36 -14.84
N ARG A 202 -7.76 -10.11 -15.99
CA ARG A 202 -8.47 -9.73 -17.22
C ARG A 202 -9.33 -10.88 -17.72
N GLU A 203 -8.77 -12.08 -17.85
CA GLU A 203 -9.49 -13.26 -18.31
C GLU A 203 -10.74 -13.52 -17.44
N LYS A 204 -10.58 -13.59 -16.12
CA LYS A 204 -11.71 -13.84 -15.20
C LYS A 204 -12.72 -12.71 -15.13
N THR A 205 -12.27 -11.47 -15.28
CA THR A 205 -13.20 -10.33 -15.37
C THR A 205 -13.98 -10.35 -16.67
N GLN A 206 -13.36 -10.76 -17.79
CA GLN A 206 -14.04 -10.93 -19.08
C GLN A 206 -15.14 -12.00 -18.97
N GLU A 207 -14.79 -13.19 -18.50
CA GLU A 207 -15.74 -14.28 -18.28
C GLU A 207 -16.93 -13.85 -17.40
N ALA A 208 -16.66 -13.08 -16.34
CA ALA A 208 -17.70 -12.59 -15.44
C ALA A 208 -18.60 -11.54 -16.11
N LEU A 209 -18.04 -10.63 -16.91
CA LEU A 209 -18.80 -9.62 -17.64
C LEU A 209 -19.65 -10.25 -18.76
N GLU A 210 -19.16 -11.29 -19.44
CA GLU A 210 -19.92 -12.07 -20.41
C GLU A 210 -21.15 -12.71 -19.78
N LYS A 211 -20.96 -13.39 -18.64
CA LYS A 211 -22.07 -13.97 -17.86
C LYS A 211 -23.08 -12.92 -17.38
N GLN A 212 -22.64 -11.68 -17.17
CA GLN A 212 -23.50 -10.56 -16.77
C GLN A 212 -24.16 -9.84 -17.97
N GLY A 213 -23.86 -10.21 -19.21
CA GLY A 213 -24.33 -9.50 -20.41
C GLY A 213 -23.70 -8.12 -20.60
N LYS A 214 -22.53 -7.86 -19.99
CA LYS A 214 -21.83 -6.56 -19.97
C LYS A 214 -20.46 -6.59 -20.67
N ALA A 215 -20.13 -7.66 -21.39
CA ALA A 215 -18.82 -7.86 -22.02
C ALA A 215 -18.36 -6.66 -22.87
N ASN A 216 -19.28 -6.03 -23.61
CA ASN A 216 -18.97 -4.93 -24.52
C ASN A 216 -18.99 -3.54 -23.85
N GLN A 217 -19.33 -3.46 -22.55
CA GLN A 217 -19.47 -2.17 -21.86
C GLN A 217 -18.13 -1.59 -21.40
N TYR A 218 -17.08 -2.42 -21.26
CA TYR A 218 -15.82 -2.02 -20.65
C TYR A 218 -14.64 -2.55 -21.45
N ASP A 219 -13.65 -1.68 -21.70
CA ASP A 219 -12.33 -2.13 -22.15
C ASP A 219 -11.49 -2.58 -20.92
N LEU A 220 -11.27 -3.88 -20.81
CA LEU A 220 -10.49 -4.46 -19.71
C LEU A 220 -9.03 -4.00 -19.69
N ARG A 221 -8.47 -3.59 -20.83
CA ARG A 221 -7.11 -3.02 -20.86
C ARG A 221 -7.08 -1.64 -20.21
N GLU A 222 -8.22 -0.96 -20.12
CA GLU A 222 -8.34 0.31 -19.39
C GLU A 222 -8.72 0.13 -17.92
N LYS A 223 -9.44 -0.95 -17.59
CA LYS A 223 -9.93 -1.24 -16.24
C LYS A 223 -8.96 -2.07 -15.40
N ILE A 224 -8.12 -2.90 -16.03
CA ILE A 224 -7.09 -3.70 -15.37
C ILE A 224 -5.74 -3.40 -16.03
N LYS A 225 -4.96 -2.48 -15.44
CA LYS A 225 -3.72 -1.99 -16.05
C LYS A 225 -2.63 -1.56 -15.09
N PRO A 226 -1.36 -1.61 -15.54
CA PRO A 226 -0.31 -0.83 -14.90
C PRO A 226 -0.56 0.68 -15.10
N ILE A 227 -0.35 1.48 -14.06
CA ILE A 227 -0.56 2.94 -14.04
C ILE A 227 0.56 3.68 -14.77
N LYS A 228 1.70 3.03 -15.06
CA LYS A 228 2.74 3.59 -15.92
C LYS A 228 3.22 2.59 -16.98
N LYS A 229 3.03 2.96 -18.25
CA LYS A 229 3.88 2.54 -19.37
C LYS A 229 5.24 3.20 -19.12
N ARG A 230 6.32 2.41 -19.04
CA ARG A 230 7.69 2.92 -19.12
C ARG A 230 7.77 3.79 -20.39
N ARG A 231 8.25 5.04 -20.32
CA ARG A 231 8.72 5.74 -21.54
C ARG A 231 9.85 4.87 -22.09
N GLY A 232 9.59 4.15 -23.18
CA GLY A 232 10.51 3.16 -23.77
C GLY A 232 9.84 1.95 -24.42
N LEU A 233 8.56 1.65 -24.13
CA LEU A 233 7.81 0.55 -24.77
C LEU A 233 6.90 1.05 -25.91
N GLN A 234 7.42 1.94 -26.76
CA GLN A 234 6.74 2.34 -28.00
C GLN A 234 7.29 1.63 -29.26
N GLU A 235 8.39 0.87 -29.16
CA GLU A 235 9.04 0.34 -30.38
C GLU A 235 8.75 -1.13 -30.71
N GLU A 236 8.04 -1.91 -29.88
CA GLU A 236 7.84 -3.35 -30.16
C GLU A 236 6.37 -3.81 -30.33
N GLU A 237 5.37 -2.95 -30.17
CA GLU A 237 3.97 -3.31 -30.49
C GLU A 237 3.53 -2.85 -31.91
N GLN A 238 4.47 -2.38 -32.74
CA GLN A 238 4.22 -1.99 -34.14
C GLN A 238 5.06 -2.76 -35.17
N LYS A 239 5.51 -3.97 -34.86
CA LYS A 239 6.07 -4.88 -35.88
C LYS A 239 5.41 -6.25 -35.82
#